data_AF-A0A392RMQ4-F1
#
_entry.id   AF-A0A392RMQ4-F1
#
_cell.length_a   1.000
_cell.length_b   1.000
_cell.length_c   1.000
_cell.angle_alpha   90.00
_cell.angle_beta   90.00
_cell.angle_gamma   90.00
#
_symmetry.space_group_name_H-M   'P 1'
#
loop_
_entity.id
_entity.type
_entity.pdbx_description
1 polymer ?
#
loop_
_entity_poly.entity_id
_entity_poly.type
_entity_poly.pdbx_seq_one_letter_code
_entity_poly.pdbx_strand_id
1 'polypeptide(L)'
;MTLEEAYDEFMGELQKYYEEEKIQAEECTQCLRSKLPHKQKDPGTFTVPCCFDNVKERALCDLGSSISMMPLSFAKKWKIGKLNTTDTMEIVLADQ
;
A
#
# COMPACT_ATOMS: atom_id res chain seq x y z
N MET A 1 -51.72 20.94 8.62
CA MET A 1 -50.61 20.00 8.50
C MET A 1 -50.49 19.26 9.82
N THR A 2 -50.65 17.96 9.80
CA THR A 2 -50.49 17.11 11.00
C THR A 2 -49.01 16.86 11.27
N LEU A 3 -48.67 16.40 12.48
CA LEU A 3 -47.29 16.02 12.82
C LEU A 3 -46.77 14.87 11.93
N GLU A 4 -47.67 13.99 11.51
CA GLU A 4 -47.36 12.85 10.64
C GLU A 4 -47.03 13.34 9.22
N GLU A 5 -47.83 14.24 8.66
CA GLU A 5 -47.57 14.87 7.35
C GLU A 5 -46.22 15.60 7.34
N ALA A 6 -45.89 16.34 8.41
CA ALA A 6 -44.62 17.05 8.52
C ALA A 6 -43.41 16.10 8.66
N TYR A 7 -43.59 14.95 9.33
CA TYR A 7 -42.55 13.94 9.45
C TYR A 7 -42.28 13.25 8.11
N ASP A 8 -43.32 12.89 7.36
CA ASP A 8 -43.20 12.27 6.04
C ASP A 8 -42.53 13.21 5.03
N GLU A 9 -42.88 14.50 5.05
CA GLU A 9 -42.24 15.52 4.21
C GLU A 9 -40.74 15.64 4.51
N PHE A 10 -40.38 15.75 5.80
CA PHE A 10 -38.99 15.84 6.24
C PHE A 10 -38.16 14.59 5.86
N MET A 11 -38.73 13.39 6.07
CA MET A 11 -38.06 12.15 5.70
C MET A 11 -37.89 12.02 4.18
N GLY A 12 -38.86 12.47 3.40
CA GLY A 12 -38.78 12.54 1.94
C GLY A 12 -37.66 13.46 1.45
N GLU A 13 -37.49 14.63 2.08
CA GLU A 13 -36.38 15.54 1.78
C GLU A 13 -35.03 14.90 2.08
N LEU A 14 -34.87 14.31 3.27
CA LEU A 14 -33.65 13.59 3.67
C LEU A 14 -33.27 12.50 2.67
N GLN A 15 -34.25 11.70 2.25
CA GLN A 15 -34.02 10.61 1.30
C GLN A 15 -33.54 11.14 -0.04
N LYS A 16 -34.12 12.25 -0.51
CA LYS A 16 -33.70 12.93 -1.73
C LYS A 16 -32.25 13.43 -1.62
N TYR A 17 -31.88 14.07 -0.51
CA TYR A 17 -30.50 14.50 -0.27
C TYR A 17 -29.50 13.33 -0.28
N TYR A 18 -29.83 12.21 0.36
CA TYR A 18 -28.98 11.02 0.36
C TYR A 18 -28.78 10.44 -1.05
N GLU A 19 -29.83 10.41 -1.88
CA GLU A 19 -29.71 9.90 -3.24
C GLU A 19 -28.86 10.83 -4.13
N GLU A 20 -29.00 12.15 -3.96
CA GLU A 20 -28.17 13.15 -4.66
C GLU A 20 -26.69 13.05 -4.26
N GLU A 21 -26.37 12.93 -2.96
CA GLU A 21 -24.99 12.72 -2.51
C GLU A 21 -24.40 11.41 -3.01
N LYS A 22 -25.18 10.34 -3.02
CA LYS A 22 -24.75 9.03 -3.50
C LYS A 22 -24.41 9.06 -4.99
N ILE A 23 -25.23 9.71 -5.82
CA ILE A 23 -24.96 9.89 -7.25
C ILE A 23 -23.66 10.68 -7.45
N GLN A 24 -23.46 11.78 -6.72
CA GLN A 24 -22.22 12.56 -6.82
C GLN A 24 -20.99 11.75 -6.38
N ALA A 25 -21.10 10.96 -5.32
CA ALA A 25 -20.02 10.09 -4.86
C ALA A 25 -19.69 9.02 -5.92
N GLU A 26 -20.69 8.41 -6.54
CA GLU A 26 -20.51 7.44 -7.62
C GLU A 26 -19.84 8.07 -8.85
N GLU A 27 -20.29 9.25 -9.29
CA GLU A 27 -19.68 9.99 -10.40
C GLU A 27 -18.22 10.39 -10.11
N CYS A 28 -17.94 10.87 -8.90
CA CYS A 28 -16.59 11.19 -8.46
C CYS A 28 -15.69 9.94 -8.47
N THR A 29 -16.19 8.83 -7.94
CA THR A 29 -15.47 7.56 -7.90
C THR A 29 -15.21 7.03 -9.32
N GLN A 30 -16.17 7.18 -10.24
CA GLN A 30 -16.03 6.79 -11.64
C GLN A 30 -15.00 7.67 -12.37
N CYS A 31 -15.02 8.98 -12.16
CA CYS A 31 -14.06 9.94 -12.72
C CYS A 31 -12.64 9.69 -12.19
N LEU A 32 -12.50 9.37 -10.90
CA LEU A 32 -11.23 8.97 -10.32
C LEU A 32 -10.74 7.64 -10.90
N ARG A 33 -11.60 6.62 -10.97
CA ARG A 33 -11.26 5.31 -11.56
C ARG A 33 -10.83 5.42 -13.02
N SER A 34 -11.46 6.28 -13.82
CA SER A 34 -11.11 6.43 -15.24
C SER A 34 -9.75 7.10 -15.46
N LYS A 35 -9.28 7.88 -14.48
CA LYS A 35 -7.97 8.55 -14.51
C LYS A 35 -6.85 7.73 -13.85
N LEU A 36 -7.21 6.82 -12.95
CA LEU A 36 -6.23 5.97 -12.28
C LEU A 36 -5.74 4.86 -13.23
N PRO A 37 -4.43 4.58 -13.25
CA PRO A 37 -3.91 3.44 -13.99
C PRO A 37 -4.51 2.13 -13.44
N HIS A 38 -4.64 1.12 -14.31
CA HIS A 38 -5.13 -0.19 -13.90
C HIS A 38 -4.26 -0.75 -12.78
N LYS A 39 -4.87 -1.07 -11.63
CA LYS A 39 -4.14 -1.67 -10.51
C LYS A 39 -3.56 -3.00 -10.97
N GLN A 40 -2.24 -3.06 -11.07
CA GLN A 40 -1.55 -4.31 -11.37
C GLN A 40 -1.67 -5.24 -10.18
N LYS A 41 -1.75 -6.55 -10.45
CA LYS A 41 -1.67 -7.56 -9.40
C LYS A 41 -0.33 -7.38 -8.69
N ASP A 42 -0.37 -7.36 -7.36
CA ASP A 42 0.86 -7.37 -6.58
C ASP A 42 1.66 -8.63 -6.96
N PRO A 43 2.90 -8.49 -7.47
CA PRO A 43 3.75 -9.64 -7.72
C PRO A 43 4.09 -10.41 -6.43
N GLY A 44 3.77 -9.84 -5.26
CA GLY A 44 4.20 -10.33 -3.97
C GLY A 44 5.70 -10.09 -3.85
N THR A 45 6.41 -11.11 -3.40
CA THR A 45 7.87 -11.04 -3.36
C THR A 45 8.47 -11.44 -4.70
N PHE A 46 9.19 -10.52 -5.34
CA PHE A 46 9.94 -10.79 -6.57
C PHE A 46 11.43 -10.62 -6.34
N THR A 47 12.25 -11.03 -7.29
CA THR A 47 13.69 -10.76 -7.21
C THR A 47 14.12 -9.86 -8.36
N VAL A 48 14.90 -8.83 -8.04
CA VAL A 48 15.47 -7.90 -9.01
C VAL A 48 16.96 -8.18 -9.20
N PRO A 49 17.50 -8.08 -10.42
CA PRO A 49 18.94 -8.07 -10.62
C PRO A 49 19.56 -6.90 -9.84
N CYS A 50 20.66 -7.15 -9.13
CA CYS A 50 21.44 -6.14 -8.45
C CYS A 50 22.93 -6.31 -8.79
N CYS A 51 23.66 -5.19 -8.81
CA CYS A 51 25.10 -5.19 -9.02
C CYS A 51 25.77 -4.56 -7.80
N PHE A 52 26.71 -5.28 -7.19
CA PHE A 52 27.60 -4.75 -6.17
C PHE A 52 29.02 -4.77 -6.74
N ASP A 53 29.54 -3.59 -7.08
CA ASP A 53 30.78 -3.45 -7.86
C ASP A 53 30.70 -4.31 -9.15
N ASN A 54 31.55 -5.33 -9.29
CA ASN A 54 31.56 -6.22 -10.47
C ASN A 54 30.74 -7.51 -10.29
N VAL A 55 29.95 -7.61 -9.23
CA VAL A 55 29.19 -8.81 -8.88
C VAL A 55 27.74 -8.65 -9.29
N LYS A 56 27.24 -9.56 -10.15
CA LYS A 56 25.82 -9.64 -10.54
C LYS A 56 25.10 -10.66 -9.66
N GLU A 57 24.13 -10.21 -8.89
CA GLU A 57 23.32 -11.04 -7.98
C GLU A 57 21.84 -10.71 -8.16
N ARG A 58 20.97 -11.39 -7.40
CA ARG A 58 19.54 -11.08 -7.33
C ARG A 58 19.19 -10.69 -5.89
N ALA A 59 18.48 -9.59 -5.73
CA ALA A 59 17.96 -9.14 -4.45
C ALA A 59 16.46 -9.45 -4.37
N LEU A 60 16.01 -9.88 -3.20
CA LEU A 60 14.59 -10.00 -2.88
C LEU A 60 13.99 -8.59 -2.77
N CYS A 61 12.99 -8.29 -3.58
CA CYS A 61 12.23 -7.06 -3.51
C CYS A 61 10.89 -7.38 -2.83
N ASP A 62 10.82 -7.00 -1.56
CA ASP A 62 9.61 -7.03 -0.76
C ASP A 62 9.06 -5.60 -0.67
N LEU A 63 7.96 -5.34 -1.38
CA LEU A 63 7.31 -4.02 -1.40
C LEU A 63 6.61 -3.68 -0.08
N GLY A 64 6.40 -4.67 0.80
CA GLY A 64 5.84 -4.49 2.14
C GLY A 64 6.89 -4.14 3.19
N SER A 65 8.19 -4.29 2.89
CA SER A 65 9.28 -3.99 3.82
C SER A 65 9.75 -2.54 3.68
N SER A 66 9.90 -1.86 4.81
CA SER A 66 10.52 -0.53 4.88
C SER A 66 12.05 -0.56 5.02
N ILE A 67 12.65 -1.75 5.18
CA ILE A 67 14.08 -1.93 5.42
C ILE A 67 14.71 -2.85 4.37
N SER A 68 15.96 -2.54 3.99
CA SER A 68 16.79 -3.41 3.13
C SER A 68 17.73 -4.24 3.99
N MET A 69 17.71 -5.56 3.80
CA MET A 69 18.57 -6.49 4.53
C MET A 69 19.61 -7.13 3.60
N MET A 70 20.81 -7.37 4.12
CA MET A 70 21.87 -8.11 3.46
C MET A 70 22.37 -9.23 4.38
N PRO A 71 22.35 -10.50 3.95
CA PRO A 71 22.88 -11.58 4.76
C PRO A 71 24.34 -11.35 5.14
N LEU A 72 24.70 -11.61 6.40
CA LEU A 72 26.08 -11.46 6.87
C LEU A 72 27.08 -12.31 6.06
N SER A 73 26.66 -13.51 5.65
CA SER A 73 27.46 -14.40 4.78
C SER A 73 27.79 -13.73 3.45
N PHE A 74 26.82 -13.01 2.85
CA PHE A 74 27.00 -12.26 1.62
C PHE A 74 27.96 -11.09 1.83
N ALA A 75 27.75 -10.27 2.87
CA ALA A 75 28.60 -9.14 3.20
C ALA A 75 30.06 -9.57 3.45
N LYS A 76 30.26 -10.70 4.15
CA LYS A 76 31.59 -11.30 4.38
C LYS A 76 32.24 -11.80 3.09
N LYS A 77 31.49 -12.52 2.24
CA LYS A 77 31.98 -13.05 0.96
C LYS A 77 32.52 -11.93 0.07
N TRP A 78 31.81 -10.80 0.02
CA TRP A 78 32.15 -9.67 -0.84
C TRP A 78 32.91 -8.55 -0.13
N LYS A 79 33.34 -8.76 1.13
CA LYS A 79 34.12 -7.81 1.94
C LYS A 79 33.51 -6.40 1.92
N ILE A 80 32.20 -6.32 2.10
CA ILE A 80 31.45 -5.06 2.03
C ILE A 80 31.75 -4.22 3.26
N GLY A 81 32.68 -3.27 3.07
CA GLY A 81 33.04 -2.27 4.07
C GLY A 81 33.52 -2.84 5.42
N LYS A 82 33.67 -1.94 6.40
CA LYS A 82 33.88 -2.33 7.79
C LYS A 82 32.52 -2.51 8.45
N LEU A 83 32.18 -3.74 8.82
CA LEU A 83 30.97 -4.03 9.60
C LEU A 83 31.19 -3.61 11.05
N ASN A 84 30.38 -2.68 11.54
CA ASN A 84 30.33 -2.28 12.95
C ASN A 84 29.15 -2.98 13.62
N THR A 85 29.42 -3.83 14.59
CA THR A 85 28.38 -4.44 15.45
C THR A 85 28.19 -3.55 16.67
N THR A 86 27.89 -2.26 16.44
CA THR A 86 27.81 -1.28 17.52
C THR A 86 26.49 -1.41 18.29
N ASP A 87 25.40 -1.78 17.62
CA ASP A 87 24.07 -1.90 18.21
C ASP A 87 23.33 -3.12 17.65
N THR A 88 22.74 -3.93 18.53
CA THR A 88 21.86 -5.04 18.15
C THR A 88 20.47 -4.49 17.88
N MET A 89 19.95 -4.71 16.68
CA MET A 89 18.59 -4.33 16.30
C MET A 89 17.75 -5.60 16.12
N GLU A 90 16.68 -5.72 16.90
CA GLU A 90 15.72 -6.82 16.77
C GLU A 90 14.63 -6.41 15.78
N ILE A 91 14.39 -7.27 14.78
CA ILE A 91 13.35 -7.07 13.78
C ILE A 91 12.32 -8.17 13.98
N VAL A 92 11.06 -7.77 14.18
CA VAL A 92 9.93 -8.70 14.23
C VAL A 92 9.31 -8.75 12.84
N LEU A 93 9.27 -9.94 12.24
CA LEU A 93 8.61 -10.16 10.95
C LEU A 93 7.11 -10.36 11.18
N ALA A 94 6.30 -9.69 10.38
CA ALA A 94 4.84 -9.67 10.54
C ALA A 94 4.15 -10.93 9.99
N ASP A 95 4.80 -11.65 9.06
CA ASP A 95 4.22 -12.82 8.42
C ASP A 95 4.64 -14.13 9.13
N GLN A 96 3.64 -14.85 9.66
CA GLN A 96 3.68 -16.25 10.09
C GLN A 96 2.57 -17.04 9.39
#